data_AF-A0A0H3KHY7-F1
#
_entry.id   AF-A0A0H3KHY7-F1
#
_cell.length_a   1.000
_cell.length_b   1.000
_cell.length_c   1.000
_cell.angle_alpha   90.00
_cell.angle_beta   90.00
_cell.angle_gamma   90.00
#
_symmetry.space_group_name_H-M   'P 1'
#
loop_
_entity.id
_entity.type
_entity.pdbx_description
1 polymer ?
#
loop_
_entity_poly.entity_id
_entity_poly.type
_entity_poly.pdbx_seq_one_letter_code
_entity_poly.pdbx_strand_id
1 'polypeptide(L)'
;MSKKHRGHAKGDPVTYQTPLPAGGVQMETFLPWTLVRRGLKKQVITPLDTPQEFLDEARRERLMKAAAQETPLMRALGLAHHWQRLMDEGRFATITEIAEAEGFDLGRASRIARLAQLAPSIVEACATGAAAGVTLESVSRRAIPQRWDEQRERLRLA
;
A
#
# COMPACT_ATOMS: atom_id res chain seq x y z
N MET A 1 -15.87 9.63 -9.27
CA MET A 1 -15.21 8.50 -9.97
C MET A 1 -13.88 8.96 -10.54
N SER A 2 -12.77 8.33 -10.15
CA SER A 2 -11.40 8.81 -10.44
C SER A 2 -11.06 8.73 -11.94
N LYS A 3 -10.49 9.81 -12.51
CA LYS A 3 -9.99 9.89 -13.91
C LYS A 3 -8.90 8.85 -14.24
N LYS A 4 -8.36 8.17 -13.22
CA LYS A 4 -7.21 7.24 -13.31
C LYS A 4 -7.59 5.84 -13.82
N HIS A 5 -8.86 5.56 -14.07
CA HIS A 5 -9.36 4.24 -14.52
C HIS A 5 -9.72 4.18 -16.01
N ARG A 6 -9.52 5.26 -16.78
CA ARG A 6 -9.91 5.31 -18.19
C ARG A 6 -8.74 4.90 -19.10
N GLY A 7 -9.03 4.07 -20.09
CA GLY A 7 -8.16 3.86 -21.25
C GLY A 7 -7.98 5.14 -22.07
N HIS A 8 -7.07 5.13 -23.04
CA HIS A 8 -6.80 6.26 -23.93
C HIS A 8 -7.41 6.01 -25.31
N ALA A 9 -8.19 6.98 -25.81
CA ALA A 9 -8.58 7.03 -27.22
C ALA A 9 -7.35 7.23 -28.12
N LYS A 10 -7.14 6.35 -29.08
CA LYS A 10 -6.04 6.38 -30.06
C LYS A 10 -6.36 7.16 -31.34
N GLY A 11 -7.57 7.68 -31.45
CA GLY A 11 -8.01 8.43 -32.63
C GLY A 11 -9.44 8.92 -32.47
N ASP A 12 -9.95 9.50 -33.53
CA ASP A 12 -11.32 10.03 -33.55
C ASP A 12 -12.35 8.92 -33.77
N PRO A 13 -13.53 9.03 -33.13
CA PRO A 13 -14.65 8.15 -33.42
C PRO A 13 -15.05 8.19 -34.89
N VAL A 14 -15.27 7.03 -35.50
CA VAL A 14 -15.80 6.94 -36.86
C VAL A 14 -17.19 6.34 -36.81
N THR A 15 -18.17 7.04 -37.36
CA THR A 15 -19.56 6.56 -37.40
C THR A 15 -19.92 6.12 -38.81
N TYR A 16 -20.32 4.86 -38.93
CA TYR A 16 -20.83 4.26 -40.14
C TYR A 16 -22.35 4.29 -40.12
N GLN A 17 -22.96 4.60 -41.26
CA GLN A 17 -24.40 4.57 -41.46
C GLN A 17 -24.72 3.49 -42.49
N THR A 18 -25.47 2.48 -42.06
CA THR A 18 -25.90 1.38 -42.92
C THR A 18 -27.41 1.49 -43.13
N PRO A 19 -27.89 1.77 -44.35
CA PRO A 19 -29.32 1.84 -44.61
C PRO A 19 -29.95 0.45 -44.50
N LEU A 20 -31.07 0.37 -43.81
CA LEU A 20 -31.84 -0.86 -43.62
C LEU A 20 -32.91 -0.99 -44.72
N PRO A 21 -33.25 -2.22 -45.14
CA PRO A 21 -34.22 -2.46 -46.23
C PRO A 21 -35.60 -1.84 -46.01
N ALA A 22 -35.99 -1.62 -44.75
CA ALA A 22 -37.27 -1.04 -44.36
C ALA A 22 -37.25 0.50 -44.21
N GLY A 23 -36.22 1.18 -44.74
CA GLY A 23 -36.12 2.65 -44.75
C GLY A 23 -35.53 3.28 -43.48
N GLY A 24 -35.00 2.48 -42.56
CA GLY A 24 -34.25 2.95 -41.38
C GLY A 24 -32.74 3.09 -41.67
N VAL A 25 -31.99 3.68 -40.74
CA VAL A 25 -30.52 3.72 -40.79
C VAL A 25 -29.97 3.15 -39.50
N GLN A 26 -29.14 2.12 -39.60
CA GLN A 26 -28.34 1.61 -38.48
C GLN A 26 -27.07 2.46 -38.38
N MET A 27 -26.80 3.02 -37.20
CA MET A 27 -25.58 3.79 -36.92
C MET A 27 -24.65 2.99 -36.03
N GLU A 28 -23.43 2.74 -36.50
CA GLU A 28 -22.37 2.09 -35.72
C GLU A 28 -21.20 3.04 -35.56
N THR A 29 -20.87 3.41 -34.32
CA THR A 29 -19.72 4.26 -34.02
C THR A 29 -18.57 3.41 -33.49
N PHE A 30 -17.49 3.34 -34.26
CA PHE A 30 -16.23 2.76 -33.84
C PHE A 30 -15.43 3.77 -33.01
N LEU A 31 -15.11 3.39 -31.77
CA LEU A 31 -14.30 4.19 -30.84
C LEU A 31 -12.91 3.54 -30.72
N PRO A 32 -11.85 4.09 -31.36
CA PRO A 32 -10.51 3.55 -31.25
C PRO A 32 -9.96 3.84 -29.85
N TRP A 33 -10.18 2.95 -28.89
CA TRP A 33 -9.73 3.11 -27.51
C TRP A 33 -8.83 1.96 -27.09
N THR A 34 -7.88 2.24 -26.20
CA THR A 34 -6.99 1.21 -25.63
C THR A 34 -6.91 1.30 -24.12
N LEU A 35 -6.97 0.15 -23.47
CA LEU A 35 -6.80 0.06 -22.03
C LEU A 35 -5.30 0.18 -21.69
N VAL A 36 -4.95 1.20 -20.90
CA VAL A 36 -3.58 1.36 -20.42
C VAL A 36 -3.34 0.39 -19.27
N ARG A 37 -2.46 -0.59 -19.47
CA ARG A 37 -2.11 -1.62 -18.48
C ARG A 37 -1.29 -0.97 -17.34
N ARG A 38 -1.84 -0.86 -16.12
CA ARG A 38 -1.08 -0.42 -14.95
C ARG A 38 -1.29 -1.34 -13.75
N GLY A 39 -0.27 -2.13 -13.45
CA GLY A 39 -0.25 -3.15 -12.40
C GLY A 39 -0.65 -4.52 -12.93
N LEU A 40 0.16 -5.54 -12.62
CA LEU A 40 -0.15 -6.95 -12.87
C LEU A 40 -0.46 -7.58 -11.51
N LYS A 41 -1.73 -7.94 -11.27
CA LYS A 41 -2.06 -8.89 -10.22
C LYS A 41 -1.96 -10.28 -10.85
N LYS A 42 -0.86 -10.99 -10.60
CA LYS A 42 -0.74 -12.39 -11.03
C LYS A 42 -1.83 -13.18 -10.31
N GLN A 43 -2.80 -13.68 -11.08
CA GLN A 43 -3.84 -14.57 -10.59
C GLN A 43 -3.66 -15.91 -11.29
N VAL A 44 -3.23 -16.92 -10.52
CA VAL A 44 -3.24 -18.29 -10.97
C VAL A 44 -4.69 -18.75 -10.89
N ILE A 45 -5.30 -19.02 -12.04
CA ILE A 45 -6.63 -19.60 -12.15
C ILE A 45 -6.40 -21.09 -12.36
N THR A 46 -6.76 -21.87 -11.35
CA THR A 46 -6.73 -23.33 -11.43
C THR A 46 -7.91 -23.82 -12.27
N PRO A 47 -7.77 -24.92 -13.05
CA PRO A 47 -8.89 -25.51 -13.79
C PRO A 47 -10.10 -25.82 -12.89
N LEU A 48 -11.30 -25.86 -13.46
CA LEU A 48 -12.52 -26.09 -12.67
C LEU A 48 -12.51 -27.45 -11.93
N ASP A 49 -11.84 -28.46 -12.49
CA ASP A 49 -11.76 -29.83 -11.95
C ASP A 49 -10.56 -30.09 -11.04
N THR A 50 -9.97 -29.04 -10.45
CA THR A 50 -8.75 -29.21 -9.64
C THR A 50 -9.07 -29.93 -8.31
N PRO A 51 -8.28 -30.95 -7.90
CA PRO A 51 -8.36 -31.53 -6.57
C PRO A 51 -8.28 -30.48 -5.46
N GLN A 52 -9.10 -30.62 -4.41
CA GLN A 52 -9.21 -29.66 -3.29
C GLN A 52 -7.88 -29.43 -2.58
N GLU A 53 -7.01 -30.44 -2.51
CA GLU A 53 -5.69 -30.38 -1.87
C GLU A 53 -4.79 -29.28 -2.47
N PHE A 54 -4.85 -29.07 -3.79
CA PHE A 54 -4.08 -28.03 -4.47
C PHE A 54 -4.58 -26.63 -4.15
N LEU A 55 -5.90 -26.47 -3.93
CA LEU A 55 -6.47 -25.19 -3.53
C LEU A 55 -6.05 -24.81 -2.10
N ASP A 56 -5.97 -25.80 -1.20
CA ASP A 56 -5.53 -25.61 0.18
C ASP A 56 -4.04 -25.30 0.26
N GLU A 57 -3.20 -25.98 -0.54
CA GLU A 57 -1.77 -25.67 -0.66
C GLU A 57 -1.54 -24.25 -1.18
N ALA A 58 -2.19 -23.87 -2.29
CA ALA A 58 -2.11 -22.52 -2.84
C ALA A 58 -2.62 -21.45 -1.87
N ARG A 59 -3.63 -21.78 -1.04
CA ARG A 59 -4.12 -20.89 0.03
C ARG A 59 -3.06 -20.75 1.13
N ARG A 60 -2.43 -21.84 1.57
CA ARG A 60 -1.35 -21.81 2.58
C ARG A 60 -0.15 -21.01 2.09
N GLU A 61 0.29 -21.22 0.85
CA GLU A 61 1.38 -20.43 0.26
C GLU A 61 1.05 -18.93 0.21
N ARG A 62 -0.18 -18.56 -0.17
CA ARG A 62 -0.61 -17.15 -0.14
C ARG A 62 -0.57 -16.56 1.26
N LEU A 63 -1.05 -17.30 2.26
CA LEU A 63 -1.04 -16.86 3.65
C LEU A 63 0.40 -16.68 4.15
N MET A 64 1.28 -17.63 3.89
CA MET A 64 2.70 -17.53 4.24
C MET A 64 3.38 -16.36 3.54
N LYS A 65 3.11 -16.15 2.25
CA LYS A 65 3.68 -15.04 1.49
C LYS A 65 3.14 -13.68 1.93
N ALA A 66 1.89 -13.61 2.36
CA ALA A 66 1.30 -12.41 2.94
C ALA A 66 1.91 -12.10 4.33
N ALA A 67 2.10 -13.12 5.17
CA ALA A 67 2.77 -12.99 6.45
C ALA A 67 4.25 -12.59 6.31
N ALA A 68 4.94 -13.08 5.29
CA ALA A 68 6.34 -12.75 5.01
C ALA A 68 6.52 -11.37 4.34
N GLN A 69 5.46 -10.71 3.87
CA GLN A 69 5.60 -9.38 3.28
C GLN A 69 5.78 -8.33 4.37
N GLU A 70 6.92 -7.64 4.29
CA GLU A 70 7.19 -6.47 5.13
C GLU A 70 6.11 -5.40 4.92
N THR A 71 5.34 -5.13 5.98
CA THR A 71 4.36 -4.05 5.93
C THR A 71 5.07 -2.70 5.92
N PRO A 72 4.50 -1.66 5.27
CA PRO A 72 5.06 -0.31 5.32
C PRO A 72 5.26 0.22 6.74
N LEU A 73 4.40 -0.19 7.67
CA LEU A 73 4.53 0.13 9.09
C LEU A 73 5.78 -0.52 9.70
N MET A 74 5.99 -1.83 9.47
CA MET A 74 7.15 -2.53 9.99
C MET A 74 8.47 -1.96 9.46
N ARG A 75 8.51 -1.63 8.16
CA ARG A 75 9.69 -0.96 7.57
C ARG A 75 9.98 0.38 8.22
N ALA A 76 8.95 1.19 8.46
CA ALA A 76 9.10 2.49 9.10
C ALA A 76 9.56 2.37 10.57
N LEU A 77 9.05 1.38 11.31
CA LEU A 77 9.52 1.07 12.68
C LEU A 77 11.00 0.66 12.68
N GLY A 78 11.40 -0.21 11.74
CA GLY A 78 12.79 -0.61 11.56
C GLY A 78 13.71 0.58 11.28
N LEU A 79 13.32 1.47 10.37
CA LEU A 79 14.07 2.70 10.08
C LEU A 79 14.16 3.62 11.31
N ALA A 80 13.07 3.78 12.05
CA ALA A 80 13.04 4.64 13.23
C ALA A 80 14.07 4.19 14.28
N HIS A 81 14.09 2.90 14.61
CA HIS A 81 15.07 2.35 15.56
C HIS A 81 16.49 2.32 14.99
N HIS A 82 16.64 2.07 13.69
CA HIS A 82 17.94 2.14 13.03
C HIS A 82 18.54 3.54 13.15
N TRP A 83 17.77 4.58 12.82
CA TRP A 83 18.21 5.97 12.90
C TRP A 83 18.45 6.42 14.33
N GLN A 84 17.63 5.98 15.29
CA GLN A 84 17.89 6.19 16.71
C GLN A 84 19.26 5.62 17.10
N ARG A 85 19.54 4.36 16.75
CA ARG A 85 20.84 3.74 17.01
C ARG A 85 22.00 4.51 16.36
N LEU A 86 21.83 4.97 15.12
CA LEU A 86 22.85 5.77 14.44
C LEU A 86 23.18 7.08 15.17
N MET A 87 22.17 7.74 15.74
CA MET A 87 22.36 8.94 16.55
C MET A 87 22.99 8.61 17.90
N ASP A 88 22.55 7.53 18.55
CA ASP A 88 23.11 7.06 19.83
C ASP A 88 24.59 6.66 19.70
N GLU A 89 24.98 6.09 18.55
CA GLU A 89 26.36 5.76 18.19
C GLU A 89 27.19 6.99 17.76
N GLY A 90 26.58 8.18 17.68
CA GLY A 90 27.24 9.41 17.24
C GLY A 90 27.63 9.43 15.76
N ARG A 91 27.10 8.50 14.94
CA ARG A 91 27.37 8.44 13.50
C ARG A 91 26.70 9.57 12.73
N PHE A 92 25.60 10.09 13.27
CA PHE A 92 24.87 11.26 12.80
C PHE A 92 24.48 12.11 14.00
N ALA A 93 24.57 13.43 13.88
CA ALA A 93 24.22 14.35 14.97
C ALA A 93 22.73 14.72 14.96
N THR A 94 22.09 14.71 13.78
CA THR A 94 20.70 15.15 13.64
C THR A 94 19.90 14.31 12.64
N ILE A 95 18.56 14.35 12.79
CA ILE A 95 17.63 13.78 11.79
C ILE A 95 17.78 14.44 10.43
N THR A 96 18.19 15.71 10.37
CA THR A 96 18.41 16.42 9.10
C THR A 96 19.52 15.78 8.30
N GLU A 97 20.66 15.46 8.94
CA GLU A 97 21.77 14.77 8.27
C GLU A 97 21.36 13.37 7.78
N ILE A 98 20.59 12.64 8.58
CA ILE A 98 20.04 11.33 8.17
C ILE A 98 19.10 11.49 6.97
N ALA A 99 18.24 12.51 6.97
CA ALA A 99 17.31 12.77 5.88
C ALA A 99 18.05 13.08 4.57
N GLU A 100 19.10 13.89 4.62
CA GLU A 100 19.96 14.20 3.48
C GLU A 100 20.69 12.95 2.96
N ALA A 101 21.28 12.16 3.85
CA ALA A 101 22.01 10.94 3.50
C ALA A 101 21.12 9.87 2.85
N GLU A 102 19.88 9.74 3.31
CA GLU A 102 18.92 8.74 2.84
C GLU A 102 17.99 9.26 1.71
N GLY A 103 18.10 10.54 1.34
CA GLY A 103 17.27 11.17 0.31
C GLY A 103 15.79 11.34 0.70
N PHE A 104 15.51 11.52 1.99
CA PHE A 104 14.16 11.80 2.50
C PHE A 104 13.92 13.29 2.69
N ASP A 105 12.68 13.72 2.49
CA ASP A 105 12.21 15.02 3.00
C ASP A 105 12.28 15.04 4.54
N LEU A 106 12.74 16.15 5.12
CA LEU A 106 12.89 16.31 6.57
C LEU A 106 11.59 16.04 7.34
N GLY A 107 10.44 16.47 6.80
CA GLY A 107 9.14 16.23 7.42
C GLY A 107 8.73 14.75 7.37
N ARG A 108 9.18 14.01 6.37
CA ARG A 108 9.00 12.55 6.31
C ARG A 108 9.96 11.83 7.25
N ALA A 109 11.24 12.20 7.26
CA ALA A 109 12.24 11.61 8.16
C ALA A 109 11.86 11.84 9.63
N SER A 110 11.46 13.06 9.99
CA SER A 110 11.01 13.38 11.35
C SER A 110 9.79 12.57 11.78
N ARG A 111 8.84 12.30 10.87
CA ARG A 111 7.68 11.43 11.18
C ARG A 111 8.09 10.00 11.45
N ILE A 112 9.01 9.46 10.66
CA ILE A 112 9.54 8.10 10.84
C ILE A 112 10.32 8.03 12.17
N ALA A 113 11.24 8.96 12.42
CA ALA A 113 12.05 8.98 13.63
C ALA A 113 11.22 8.99 14.92
N ARG A 114 10.09 9.70 14.95
CA ARG A 114 9.17 9.69 16.12
C ARG A 114 8.56 8.33 16.42
N LEU A 115 8.51 7.40 15.46
CA LEU A 115 7.98 6.06 15.71
C LEU A 115 8.82 5.27 16.72
N ALA A 116 10.09 5.63 16.91
CA ALA A 116 10.94 5.04 17.92
C ALA A 116 10.49 5.36 19.38
N GLN A 117 9.61 6.35 19.55
CA GLN A 117 9.04 6.74 20.85
C GLN A 117 7.74 5.99 21.18
N LEU A 118 7.30 5.07 20.31
CA LEU A 118 6.13 4.24 20.57
C LEU A 118 6.36 3.31 21.76
N ALA A 119 5.31 3.08 22.54
CA ALA A 119 5.35 2.14 23.64
C ALA A 119 5.70 0.72 23.13
N PRO A 120 6.58 -0.02 23.82
CA PRO A 120 7.05 -1.34 23.37
C PRO A 120 5.91 -2.31 23.06
N SER A 121 4.86 -2.33 23.88
CA SER A 121 3.68 -3.17 23.67
C SER A 121 2.94 -2.88 22.36
N ILE A 122 3.00 -1.64 21.87
CA ILE A 122 2.40 -1.23 20.59
C ILE A 122 3.24 -1.77 19.43
N VAL A 123 4.57 -1.68 19.55
CA VAL A 123 5.50 -2.25 18.57
C VAL A 123 5.33 -3.76 18.48
N GLU A 124 5.23 -4.45 19.62
CA GLU A 124 4.95 -5.89 19.71
C GLU A 124 3.59 -6.26 19.11
N ALA A 125 2.54 -5.49 19.40
CA ALA A 125 1.22 -5.71 18.82
C ALA A 125 1.20 -5.49 17.29
N CYS A 126 2.00 -4.54 16.78
CA CYS A 126 2.19 -4.34 15.35
C CYS A 126 2.97 -5.50 14.70
N ALA A 127 3.92 -6.10 15.43
CA ALA A 127 4.73 -7.21 14.94
C ALA A 127 3.99 -8.55 14.93
N THR A 128 3.14 -8.78 15.93
CA THR A 128 2.31 -10.00 16.04
C THR A 128 1.02 -9.93 15.23
N GLY A 129 0.70 -8.75 14.66
CA GLY A 129 -0.56 -8.53 13.94
C GLY A 129 -1.78 -8.36 14.83
N ALA A 130 -1.61 -8.32 16.16
CA ALA A 130 -2.68 -8.03 17.12
C ALA A 130 -3.26 -6.62 16.93
N ALA A 131 -2.45 -5.67 16.43
CA ALA A 131 -2.84 -4.30 16.14
C ALA A 131 -3.44 -4.13 14.73
N ALA A 132 -4.44 -4.94 14.34
CA ALA A 132 -5.00 -4.95 12.98
C ALA A 132 -5.55 -3.60 12.47
N GLY A 133 -5.83 -2.64 13.37
CA GLY A 133 -6.27 -1.28 13.04
C GLY A 133 -5.16 -0.22 12.97
N VAL A 134 -3.93 -0.54 13.39
CA VAL A 134 -2.81 0.41 13.41
C VAL A 134 -2.11 0.38 12.05
N THR A 135 -2.09 1.52 11.39
CA THR A 135 -1.43 1.70 10.09
C THR A 135 -0.34 2.75 10.20
N LEU A 136 0.66 2.73 9.31
CA LEU A 136 1.69 3.77 9.27
C LEU A 136 1.09 5.18 9.26
N GLU A 137 -0.04 5.34 8.57
CA GLU A 137 -0.71 6.61 8.46
C GLU A 137 -1.39 7.04 9.78
N SER A 138 -1.99 6.11 10.54
CA SER A 138 -2.62 6.42 11.83
C SER A 138 -1.61 6.86 12.88
N VAL A 139 -0.40 6.29 12.89
CA VAL A 139 0.69 6.73 13.79
C VAL A 139 1.46 7.94 13.29
N SER A 140 1.53 8.18 11.97
CA SER A 140 2.35 9.28 11.41
C SER A 140 1.64 10.64 11.30
N ARG A 141 0.30 10.66 11.15
CA ARG A 141 -0.44 11.91 10.86
C ARG A 141 -0.57 12.86 12.05
N ARG A 142 -0.64 12.33 13.28
CA ARG A 142 -0.85 13.13 14.48
C ARG A 142 0.37 13.01 15.40
N ALA A 143 0.61 14.05 16.20
CA ALA A 143 1.61 13.96 17.26
C ALA A 143 1.25 12.80 18.20
N ILE A 144 2.20 11.87 18.36
CA ILE A 144 2.11 10.75 19.29
C ILE A 144 2.32 11.33 20.70
N PRO A 145 1.42 11.07 21.66
CA PRO A 145 1.62 11.51 23.03
C PRO A 145 2.93 10.94 23.61
N GLN A 146 3.61 11.69 24.46
CA GLN A 146 4.84 11.19 25.10
C GLN A 146 4.56 10.09 26.14
N ARG A 147 3.40 10.13 26.78
CA ARG A 147 3.02 9.14 27.79
C ARG A 147 2.51 7.87 27.12
N TRP A 148 3.12 6.73 27.44
CA TRP A 148 2.74 5.43 26.89
C TRP A 148 1.30 5.00 27.24
N ASP A 149 0.77 5.38 28.41
CA ASP A 149 -0.63 5.14 28.77
C ASP A 149 -1.59 5.78 27.76
N GLU A 150 -1.34 7.04 27.42
CA GLU A 150 -2.14 7.79 26.44
C GLU A 150 -1.97 7.23 25.02
N GLN A 151 -0.78 6.71 24.69
CA GLN A 151 -0.56 6.06 23.40
C GLN A 151 -1.43 4.79 23.26
N ARG A 152 -1.50 3.96 24.31
CA ARG A 152 -2.28 2.71 24.33
C ARG A 152 -3.77 2.98 24.17
N GLU A 153 -4.31 3.91 24.96
CA GLU A 153 -5.71 4.35 24.87
C GLU A 153 -6.05 4.87 23.48
N ARG A 154 -5.18 5.72 22.93
CA ARG A 154 -5.41 6.37 21.64
C ARG A 154 -5.35 5.41 20.46
N LEU A 155 -4.47 4.41 20.53
CA LEU A 155 -4.32 3.40 19.49
C LEU A 155 -5.23 2.19 19.70
N ARG A 156 -6.14 2.25 20.70
CA ARG A 156 -7.13 1.21 21.04
C ARG A 156 -6.48 -0.16 21.23
N LEU A 157 -5.31 -0.16 21.87
CA LEU A 157 -4.67 -1.37 22.38
C LEU A 157 -5.08 -1.50 23.84
N ALA A 158 -6.33 -1.91 24.02
CA ALA A 158 -6.89 -2.39 25.28
C ALA A 158 -7.09 -3.90 25.18
#